data_AF-A0A6M6DZL0-F1
#
_entry.id   AF-A0A6M6DZL0-F1
#
_cell.length_a   1.000
_cell.length_b   1.000
_cell.length_c   1.000
_cell.angle_alpha   90.00
_cell.angle_beta   90.00
_cell.angle_gamma   90.00
#
_symmetry.space_group_name_H-M   'P 1'
#
loop_
_entity.id
_entity.type
_entity.pdbx_description
1 polymer ?
#
loop_
_entity_poly.entity_id
_entity_poly.type
_entity_poly.pdbx_seq_one_letter_code
_entity_poly.pdbx_strand_id
1 'polypeptide(L)' 'MKLFKDASKQEHQNWNKAVSAGFYILLLLLFVNTIMYADNGAELVSSSSMFWTGIIVTFGYQFILNRRSVSKRT' A
#
# COMPACT_ATOMS: atom_id res chain seq x y z
N MET A 1 -10.25 21.79 -19.72
CA MET A 1 -9.31 20.70 -20.03
C MET A 1 -9.52 19.57 -19.03
N LYS A 2 -9.65 18.32 -19.49
CA LYS A 2 -9.68 17.16 -18.59
C LYS A 2 -8.22 16.83 -18.24
N LEU A 3 -7.79 17.15 -17.03
CA LEU A 3 -6.39 16.94 -16.59
C LEU A 3 -6.08 15.45 -16.36
N PHE A 4 -7.10 14.60 -16.26
CA PHE A 4 -6.97 13.18 -16.01
C PHE A 4 -7.94 12.37 -16.87
N LYS A 5 -7.43 11.27 -17.43
CA LYS A 5 -8.23 10.25 -18.12
C LYS A 5 -9.00 9.45 -17.07
N ASP A 6 -10.24 9.07 -17.37
CA ASP A 6 -11.02 8.23 -16.46
C ASP A 6 -10.34 6.87 -16.31
N ALA A 7 -10.16 6.43 -15.07
CA ALA A 7 -9.56 5.13 -14.78
C ALA A 7 -10.42 4.01 -15.34
N SER A 8 -9.80 3.05 -16.02
CA SER A 8 -10.52 1.86 -16.49
C SER A 8 -11.00 1.02 -15.31
N LYS A 9 -12.05 0.20 -15.54
CA LYS A 9 -12.56 -0.74 -14.53
C LYS A 9 -11.45 -1.63 -13.93
N GLN A 10 -10.47 -2.00 -14.74
CA GLN A 10 -9.34 -2.84 -14.31
C GLN A 10 -8.32 -2.06 -13.46
N GLU A 11 -8.02 -0.81 -13.82
CA GLU A 11 -7.17 0.06 -12.98
C GLU A 11 -7.81 0.34 -11.64
N HIS A 12 -9.14 0.52 -11.59
CA HIS A 12 -9.88 0.70 -10.35
C HIS A 12 -9.84 -0.56 -9.46
N GLN A 13 -9.99 -1.75 -10.06
CA GLN A 13 -9.84 -3.02 -9.33
C GLN A 13 -8.42 -3.23 -8.81
N ASN A 14 -7.40 -2.90 -9.60
CA ASN A 14 -6.00 -2.98 -9.19
C ASN A 14 -5.69 -1.98 -8.07
N TRP A 15 -6.26 -0.78 -8.13
CA TRP A 15 -6.16 0.22 -7.07
C TRP A 15 -6.74 -0.30 -5.76
N ASN A 16 -7.96 -0.84 -5.76
CA ASN A 16 -8.56 -1.37 -4.53
C ASN A 16 -7.72 -2.51 -3.93
N LYS A 17 -7.19 -3.42 -4.77
CA LYS A 17 -6.27 -4.47 -4.30
C LYS A 17 -4.99 -3.88 -3.69
N ALA A 18 -4.46 -2.83 -4.32
CA ALA A 18 -3.24 -2.17 -3.88
C ALA A 18 -3.42 -1.45 -2.53
N VAL A 19 -4.51 -0.69 -2.39
CA VAL A 19 -4.88 0.00 -1.15
C VAL A 19 -5.13 -1.00 -0.04
N SER A 20 -5.88 -2.09 -0.30
CA SER A 20 -6.09 -3.14 0.69
C SER A 20 -4.77 -3.76 1.17
N ALA A 21 -3.84 -4.07 0.25
CA ALA A 21 -2.54 -4.62 0.63
C ALA A 21 -1.73 -3.65 1.49
N GLY A 22 -1.67 -2.36 1.11
CA GLY A 22 -0.99 -1.33 1.90
C GLY A 22 -1.61 -1.15 3.29
N PHE A 23 -2.93 -1.15 3.39
CA PHE A 23 -3.66 -1.08 4.65
C PHE A 23 -3.34 -2.26 5.57
N TYR A 24 -3.35 -3.50 5.07
CA TYR A 24 -3.02 -4.66 5.90
C TYR A 24 -1.55 -4.70 6.34
N ILE A 25 -0.63 -4.23 5.50
CA ILE A 25 0.79 -4.11 5.90
C ILE A 25 0.97 -3.03 6.98
N LEU A 26 0.27 -1.90 6.87
CA LEU A 26 0.24 -0.88 7.93
C LEU A 26 -0.34 -1.43 9.23
N LEU A 27 -1.46 -2.15 9.18
CA LEU A 27 -2.06 -2.78 10.36
C LEU A 27 -1.08 -3.76 11.03
N LEU A 28 -0.36 -4.56 10.26
CA LEU A 28 0.63 -5.50 10.78
C LEU A 28 1.81 -4.77 11.44
N LEU A 29 2.34 -3.73 10.79
CA LEU A 29 3.42 -2.91 11.35
C LEU A 29 2.99 -2.24 12.66
N LEU A 30 1.78 -1.67 12.67
CA LEU A 30 1.21 -1.05 13.85
C LEU A 30 1.06 -2.06 14.99
N PHE A 31 0.51 -3.24 14.69
CA PHE A 31 0.34 -4.31 15.66
C PHE A 31 1.66 -4.72 16.32
N VAL A 32 2.70 -4.96 15.51
CA VAL A 32 4.04 -5.32 16.03
C VAL A 32 4.63 -4.17 16.85
N ASN A 33 4.51 -2.93 16.38
CA ASN A 33 5.02 -1.77 17.10
C ASN A 33 4.31 -1.58 18.46
N THR A 34 3.00 -1.81 18.52
CA THR A 34 2.22 -1.74 19.77
C THR A 34 2.63 -2.81 20.77
N ILE A 35 2.80 -4.07 20.34
CA ILE A 35 3.27 -5.14 21.25
C ILE A 35 4.63 -4.78 21.83
N MET A 36 5.54 -4.30 20.99
CA MET A 36 6.92 -4.04 21.40
C MET A 36 7.04 -2.80 22.28
N TYR A 37 6.22 -1.78 22.02
CA TYR A 37 6.09 -0.64 22.92
C TYR A 37 5.54 -1.07 24.29
N ALA A 38 4.56 -1.97 24.33
CA ALA A 38 3.99 -2.47 25.58
C ALA A 38 4.99 -3.31 26.40
N ASP A 39 5.85 -4.08 25.74
CA ASP A 39 6.84 -4.96 26.38
C ASP A 39 8.12 -4.22 26.79
N ASN A 40 8.64 -3.33 25.94
CA ASN A 40 9.97 -2.73 26.09
C ASN A 40 9.96 -1.20 26.27
N GLY A 41 8.79 -0.55 26.23
CA GLY A 41 8.65 0.91 26.32
C GLY A 41 9.25 1.68 25.13
N ALA A 42 9.69 0.98 24.09
CA ALA A 42 10.38 1.54 22.94
C ALA A 42 9.58 1.29 21.65
N GLU A 43 9.50 2.31 20.80
CA GLU A 43 8.96 2.16 19.45
C GLU A 43 9.99 1.43 18.57
N LEU A 44 9.58 0.34 17.93
CA LEU A 44 10.42 -0.38 16.96
C LEU A 44 10.52 0.36 15.63
N VAL A 45 9.41 0.96 15.20
CA VAL A 45 9.29 1.63 13.91
C VAL A 45 8.66 2.99 14.16
N SER A 46 9.33 4.05 13.69
CA SER A 46 8.77 5.40 13.83
C SER A 46 7.44 5.53 13.07
N SER A 47 6.54 6.38 13.59
CA SER A 47 5.27 6.71 12.92
C SER A 47 5.46 7.20 11.48
N SER A 48 6.53 7.97 11.22
CA SER A 48 6.91 8.44 9.88
C SER A 48 7.28 7.26 8.96
N SER A 49 8.12 6.34 9.44
CA SER A 49 8.53 5.14 8.69
C SER A 49 7.36 4.24 8.36
N MET A 50 6.43 4.02 9.32
CA MET A 50 5.20 3.26 9.06
C MET A 50 4.36 3.91 7.96
N PHE A 51 4.11 5.22 8.07
CA PHE A 51 3.35 5.98 7.06
C PHE A 51 3.94 5.83 5.66
N TRP A 52 5.23 6.09 5.49
CA TRP A 52 5.90 5.97 4.20
C TRP A 52 5.90 4.53 3.67
N THR A 53 6.01 3.53 4.54
CA THR A 53 5.93 2.12 4.12
C THR A 53 4.57 1.80 3.50
N GLY A 54 3.47 2.24 4.12
CA GLY A 54 2.12 2.04 3.57
C GLY A 54 1.95 2.68 2.18
N ILE A 55 2.48 3.89 2.00
CA ILE A 55 2.47 4.61 0.71
C ILE A 55 3.28 3.83 -0.34
N ILE A 56 4.54 3.48 -0.04
CA ILE A 56 5.43 2.77 -0.96
C ILE A 56 4.83 1.43 -1.38
N VAL A 57 4.28 0.66 -0.43
CA VAL A 57 3.64 -0.62 -0.69
C VAL A 57 2.41 -0.45 -1.59
N THR A 58 1.54 0.51 -1.29
CA THR A 58 0.30 0.74 -2.06
C THR A 58 0.64 1.10 -3.51
N PHE A 59 1.45 2.14 -3.70
CA PHE A 59 1.80 2.61 -5.05
C PHE A 59 2.71 1.62 -5.80
N GLY A 60 3.66 0.98 -5.10
CA GLY A 60 4.51 -0.05 -5.67
C GLY A 60 3.72 -1.26 -6.14
N TYR A 61 2.77 -1.75 -5.34
CA TYR A 61 1.93 -2.89 -5.72
C TYR A 61 0.95 -2.54 -6.84
N GLN A 62 0.36 -1.33 -6.83
CA GLN A 62 -0.45 -0.83 -7.94
C GLN A 62 0.35 -0.81 -9.26
N PHE A 63 1.60 -0.33 -9.22
CA PHE A 63 2.47 -0.29 -10.39
C PHE A 63 2.74 -1.70 -10.95
N ILE A 64 3.03 -2.68 -10.08
CA ILE A 64 3.24 -4.08 -10.47
C ILE A 64 1.97 -4.67 -11.09
N LEU A 65 0.80 -4.45 -10.49
CA LEU A 65 -0.49 -4.96 -10.98
C LEU A 65 -0.85 -4.37 -12.34
N ASN A 66 -0.61 -3.08 -12.55
CA ASN A 66 -0.85 -2.41 -13.83
C ASN A 66 0.12 -2.87 -14.93
N ARG A 67 1.38 -3.16 -14.60
CA ARG A 67 2.34 -3.76 -15.56
C ARG A 67 1.91 -5.16 -15.99
N ARG A 68 1.44 -5.98 -15.04
CA ARG A 68 0.94 -7.34 -15.32
C ARG A 68 -0.36 -7.34 -16.14
N SER A 69 -1.25 -6.38 -15.93
CA SER A 69 -2.50 -6.29 -16.71
C SER A 69 -2.24 -5.93 -18.17
N VAL A 70 -1.25 -5.08 -18.45
CA VAL A 70 -0.83 -4.75 -19.83
C VAL A 70 -0.24 -5.98 -20.52
N SER A 71 0.65 -6.71 -19.85
CA SER A 71 1.28 -7.92 -20.40
C SER A 71 0.30 -9.06 -20.72
N LYS A 72 -0.89 -9.10 -20.10
CA LYS A 72 -1.91 -10.11 -20.37
C LYS A 72 -2.82 -9.78 -21.58
N ARG A 73 -2.71 -8.57 -22.15
CA ARG A 73 -3.51 -8.16 -23.33
C ARG A 73 -2.77 -8.29 -24.66
N THR A 74 -1.45 -8.50 -24.63
CA THR A 74 -0.58 -8.83 -25.76
C THR A 74 -0.37 -10.34 -25.84
#